data_AF-A0AAX1FAD7-F1
#
_entry.id   AF-A0AAX1FAD7-F1
#
_cell.length_a   1.000
_cell.length_b   1.000
_cell.length_c   1.000
_cell.angle_alpha   90.00
_cell.angle_beta   90.00
_cell.angle_gamma   90.00
#
_symmetry.space_group_name_H-M   'P 1'
#
loop_
_entity.id
_entity.type
_entity.pdbx_description
1 polymer ?
#
loop_
_entity_poly.entity_id
_entity_poly.type
_entity_poly.pdbx_seq_one_letter_code
_entity_poly.pdbx_strand_id
1 'polypeptide(L)' 'MQLNDEQRRELEENMKQTDAILALEGFEKTEESRARNKAVLAGRFTHEELAELMLAYAQKHKTIEGFNQSMGID' A
#
# COMPACT_ATOMS: atom_id res chain seq x y z
N MET A 1 1.80 0.12 -16.11
CA MET A 1 3.11 0.46 -16.72
C MET A 1 4.16 -0.47 -16.14
N GLN A 2 5.01 -1.09 -16.96
CA GLN A 2 6.03 -2.03 -16.46
C GLN A 2 7.28 -1.26 -16.06
N LEU A 3 7.66 -1.31 -14.78
CA LEU A 3 8.87 -0.67 -14.26
C LEU A 3 10.10 -1.38 -14.80
N ASN A 4 11.12 -0.60 -15.17
CA ASN A 4 12.44 -1.15 -15.44
C ASN A 4 13.14 -1.55 -14.12
N ASP A 5 14.30 -2.22 -14.21
CA ASP A 5 15.00 -2.76 -13.03
C ASP A 5 15.54 -1.68 -12.07
N GLU A 6 15.82 -0.48 -12.57
CA GLU A 6 16.27 0.65 -11.75
C GLU A 6 15.09 1.25 -11.00
N GLN A 7 14.01 1.56 -11.71
CA GLN A 7 12.76 2.07 -11.14
C GLN A 7 12.15 1.10 -10.13
N ARG A 8 12.22 -0.22 -10.40
CA ARG A 8 11.78 -1.25 -9.45
C ARG A 8 12.59 -1.20 -8.17
N ARG A 9 13.92 -1.11 -8.26
CA ARG A 9 14.81 -1.04 -7.09
C ARG A 9 14.59 0.24 -6.28
N GLU A 10 14.48 1.38 -6.95
CA GLU A 10 14.15 2.65 -6.30
C GLU A 10 12.80 2.57 -5.57
N LEU A 11 11.80 1.98 -6.21
CA LEU A 11 10.49 1.80 -5.59
C LEU A 11 10.54 0.84 -4.38
N GLU A 12 11.27 -0.27 -4.48
CA GLU A 12 11.47 -1.19 -3.35
C GLU A 12 12.13 -0.49 -2.16
N GLU A 13 13.10 0.38 -2.41
CA GLU A 13 13.78 1.13 -1.35
C GLU A 13 12.86 2.17 -0.71
N ASN A 14 12.10 2.91 -1.53
CA ASN A 14 11.09 3.86 -1.03
C ASN A 14 10.05 3.15 -0.14
N MET A 15 9.58 1.96 -0.54
CA MET A 15 8.66 1.16 0.26
C MET A 15 9.26 0.74 1.60
N LYS A 16 10.54 0.35 1.65
CA LYS A 16 11.21 0.02 2.92
C LYS A 16 11.35 1.24 3.83
N GLN A 17 11.64 2.41 3.26
CA GLN A 17 11.73 3.65 4.03
C GLN A 17 10.38 4.03 4.64
N THR A 18 9.30 3.95 3.86
CA THR A 18 7.94 4.16 4.36
C THR A 18 7.62 3.18 5.49
N ASP A 19 7.94 1.89 5.31
CA ASP A 19 7.71 0.87 6.34
C ASP A 19 8.49 1.19 7.63
N ALA A 20 9.73 1.64 7.52
CA ALA A 20 10.54 2.03 8.67
C ALA A 20 9.97 3.25 9.39
N ILE A 21 9.48 4.26 8.67
CA ILE A 21 8.82 5.44 9.25
C ILE A 21 7.57 5.04 10.02
N LEU A 22 6.71 4.22 9.40
CA LEU A 22 5.47 3.76 10.04
C LEU A 22 5.76 2.93 11.30
N ALA A 23 6.78 2.08 11.27
CA ALA A 23 7.20 1.31 12.43
C ALA A 23 7.68 2.20 13.59
N LEU A 24 8.38 3.31 13.30
CA LEU A 24 8.79 4.29 14.31
C LEU A 24 7.60 4.99 14.97
N GLU A 25 6.50 5.15 14.24
CA GLU A 25 5.24 5.70 14.75
C GLU A 25 4.36 4.67 15.46
N GLY A 26 4.83 3.41 15.55
CA GLY A 26 4.10 2.31 16.19
C GLY A 26 3.08 1.61 15.30
N PHE A 27 3.08 1.89 13.99
CA PHE A 27 2.23 1.20 13.03
C PHE A 27 2.94 -0.05 12.51
N GLU A 28 2.35 -1.22 12.76
CA GLU A 28 2.81 -2.46 12.16
C GLU A 28 2.19 -2.66 10.78
N LYS A 29 2.99 -3.23 9.87
CA LYS A 29 2.50 -3.54 8.53
C LYS A 29 1.67 -4.82 8.57
N THR A 30 0.43 -4.73 8.08
CA THR A 30 -0.45 -5.89 7.90
C THR A 30 -0.08 -6.74 6.69
N GLU A 31 -0.69 -7.93 6.58
CA GLU A 31 -0.53 -8.80 5.42
C GLU A 31 -1.10 -8.16 4.14
N GLU A 32 -2.21 -7.45 4.26
CA GLU A 32 -2.90 -6.73 3.19
C GLU A 32 -2.00 -5.63 2.63
N SER A 33 -1.34 -4.85 3.50
CA SER A 33 -0.39 -3.82 3.08
C SER A 33 0.81 -4.40 2.33
N ARG A 34 1.36 -5.52 2.81
CA ARG A 34 2.42 -6.25 2.09
C ARG A 34 1.96 -6.76 0.72
N ALA A 35 0.73 -7.27 0.62
CA ALA A 35 0.17 -7.79 -0.62
C ALA A 35 -0.01 -6.68 -1.67
N ARG A 36 -0.47 -5.49 -1.27
CA ARG A 36 -0.59 -4.33 -2.17
C ARG A 36 0.76 -3.89 -2.73
N ASN A 37 1.78 -3.75 -1.89
CA ASN A 37 3.14 -3.40 -2.35
C ASN A 37 3.68 -4.41 -3.37
N LYS A 38 3.49 -5.72 -3.12
CA LYS A 38 3.85 -6.77 -4.09
C LYS A 38 3.11 -6.62 -5.41
N ALA A 39 1.83 -6.24 -5.38
CA ALA A 39 1.03 -6.06 -6.59
C ALA A 39 1.52 -4.86 -7.42
N VAL A 40 1.92 -3.76 -6.77
CA VAL A 40 2.54 -2.60 -7.45
C VAL A 40 3.89 -2.98 -8.07
N LEU A 41 4.76 -3.67 -7.31
CA LEU A 41 6.06 -4.12 -7.82
C LEU A 41 5.90 -5.11 -8.98
N ALA A 42 4.84 -5.91 -9.00
CA ALA A 42 4.51 -6.79 -10.11
C ALA A 42 3.89 -6.03 -11.32
N GLY A 43 3.65 -4.72 -11.20
CA GLY A 43 3.01 -3.90 -12.24
C GLY A 43 1.54 -4.23 -12.47
N ARG A 44 0.89 -4.95 -11.52
CA ARG A 44 -0.54 -5.31 -11.60
C ARG A 44 -1.45 -4.13 -11.31
N PHE A 45 -0.96 -3.17 -10.52
CA PHE A 45 -1.62 -1.92 -10.22
C PHE A 45 -0.61 -0.77 -10.22
N THR A 46 -1.05 0.43 -10.59
CA THR A 46 -0.39 1.67 -10.19
C THR A 46 -0.78 2.04 -8.76
N HIS A 47 -0.04 2.98 -8.14
CA HIS A 47 -0.43 3.51 -6.84
C HIS A 47 -1.78 4.26 -6.92
N GLU A 48 -2.07 4.92 -8.04
CA GLU A 48 -3.33 5.63 -8.27
C GLU A 48 -4.52 4.64 -8.31
N GLU A 49 -4.39 3.55 -9.06
CA GLU A 49 -5.42 2.50 -9.12
C GLU A 49 -5.66 1.88 -7.74
N LEU A 50 -4.62 1.65 -6.95
CA LEU A 50 -4.78 1.18 -5.57
C LEU A 50 -5.47 2.21 -4.67
N ALA A 51 -5.10 3.48 -4.78
CA ALA A 51 -5.72 4.54 -3.99
C ALA A 51 -7.22 4.66 -4.30
N GLU A 52 -7.61 4.56 -5.56
CA GLU A 52 -9.02 4.55 -5.98
C GLU A 52 -9.78 3.34 -5.41
N LEU A 53 -9.18 2.15 -5.44
CA LEU A 53 -9.79 0.94 -4.86
C LEU A 53 -9.97 1.05 -3.34
N MET A 54 -8.97 1.58 -2.63
CA MET A 54 -9.02 1.79 -1.19
C MET A 54 -10.08 2.82 -0.83
N LEU A 55 -10.16 3.94 -1.58
CA LEU A 55 -11.18 4.95 -1.42
C LEU A 55 -12.58 4.37 -1.64
N ALA A 56 -12.79 3.60 -2.71
CA ALA A 56 -14.06 2.95 -2.99
C ALA A 56 -14.48 1.98 -1.87
N TYR A 57 -13.53 1.22 -1.31
CA TYR A 57 -13.78 0.34 -0.17
C TYR A 57 -14.21 1.15 1.06
N ALA A 58 -13.43 2.17 1.45
CA ALA A 58 -13.75 3.02 2.59
C ALA A 58 -15.14 3.69 2.42
N GLN A 59 -15.46 4.17 1.23
CA GLN A 59 -16.77 4.78 0.90
C GLN A 59 -17.93 3.78 0.93
N LYS A 60 -17.69 2.51 0.60
CA LYS A 60 -18.71 1.44 0.67
C LYS A 60 -19.02 1.07 2.12
N HIS A 61 -17.99 0.99 2.96
CA HIS A 61 -18.11 0.51 4.34
C HIS A 61 -18.39 1.63 5.35
N LYS A 62 -18.07 2.90 5.05
CA LYS A 62 -18.44 4.13 5.80
C LYS A 62 -18.21 4.10 7.31
N THR A 63 -17.25 3.33 7.79
CA THR A 63 -16.86 3.27 9.20
C THR A 63 -15.36 3.54 9.34
N ILE A 64 -14.92 3.96 10.54
CA ILE A 64 -13.48 4.06 10.86
C ILE A 64 -12.80 2.71 10.64
N GLU A 65 -13.47 1.63 11.02
CA GLU A 65 -13.00 0.27 10.77
C GLU A 65 -12.88 -0.05 9.27
N GLY A 66 -13.86 0.34 8.46
CA GLY A 66 -13.79 0.19 6.99
C GLY A 66 -12.67 1.02 6.36
N PHE A 67 -12.35 2.19 6.93
CA PHE A 67 -11.18 2.97 6.55
C PHE A 67 -9.87 2.27 6.92
N ASN A 68 -9.72 1.81 8.16
CA ASN A 68 -8.55 1.07 8.63
C ASN A 68 -8.29 -0.20 7.81
N GLN A 69 -9.34 -0.97 7.52
CA GLN A 69 -9.27 -2.15 6.64
C GLN A 69 -8.80 -1.80 5.23
N SER A 70 -9.30 -0.70 4.64
CA SER A 70 -8.83 -0.26 3.31
C SER A 70 -7.34 0.06 3.31
N MET A 71 -6.86 0.65 4.40
CA MET A 71 -5.46 0.98 4.64
C MET A 71 -4.62 -0.23 5.05
N GLY A 72 -5.23 -1.38 5.34
CA GLY A 72 -4.55 -2.52 5.94
C GLY A 72 -3.80 -2.09 7.20
N ILE A 73 -4.50 -1.46 8.12
CA ILE A 73 -4.01 -1.11 9.46
C ILE A 73 -4.93 -1.83 10.45
N ASP A 74 -4.33 -2.53 11.40
CA ASP A 74 -5.04 -3.14 12.55
C ASP A 74 -5.12 -2.15 13.73
#